data_AF-A0A6C0BRH2-F1
#
_entry.id   AF-A0A6C0BRH2-F1
#
_cell.length_a   1.000
_cell.length_b   1.000
_cell.length_c   1.000
_cell.angle_alpha   90.00
_cell.angle_beta   90.00
_cell.angle_gamma   90.00
#
_symmetry.space_group_name_H-M   'P 1'
#
loop_
_entity.id
_entity.type
_entity.pdbx_description
1 polymer ?
#
loop_
_entity_poly.entity_id
_entity_poly.type
_entity_poly.pdbx_seq_one_letter_code
_entity_poly.pdbx_strand_id
1 'polypeptide(L)'
;MGIMCNTFTKTFFETIDPKSEYSRLLSLDVFISVAIHVFLYLCVLCIIICLLNLKIDKNIYYKVFTFLIIIMPVGYLWRLSRSKSIYNHLISTGKNQEKSRDEAMRLMEIGYFRFYFLA
;
A
#
# COMPACT_ATOMS: atom_id res chain seq x y z
N MET A 1 3.76 17.84 -11.72
CA MET A 1 2.82 16.70 -11.52
C MET A 1 3.42 15.31 -11.85
N GLY A 2 4.63 15.22 -12.43
CA GLY A 2 5.21 13.93 -12.88
C GLY A 2 6.04 13.11 -11.87
N ILE A 3 6.61 13.71 -10.82
CA ILE A 3 7.53 13.01 -9.89
C ILE A 3 6.76 12.22 -8.82
N MET A 4 5.69 12.80 -8.26
CA MET A 4 4.85 12.14 -7.26
C MET A 4 4.10 10.93 -7.84
N CYS A 5 3.51 11.06 -9.03
CA CYS A 5 2.79 9.97 -9.70
C CYS A 5 3.68 8.75 -9.95
N ASN A 6 4.94 8.99 -10.36
CA ASN A 6 5.92 7.92 -10.57
C ASN A 6 6.30 7.23 -9.24
N THR A 7 6.43 7.99 -8.15
CA THR A 7 6.81 7.44 -6.83
C THR A 7 5.71 6.51 -6.28
N PHE A 8 4.44 6.94 -6.27
CA PHE A 8 3.35 6.11 -5.75
C PHE A 8 3.13 4.85 -6.57
N THR A 9 3.12 5.00 -7.89
CA THR A 9 2.91 3.89 -8.82
C THR A 9 4.06 2.88 -8.70
N LYS A 10 5.31 3.37 -8.67
CA LYS A 10 6.49 2.53 -8.46
C LYS A 10 6.46 1.82 -7.12
N THR A 11 6.22 2.52 -6.01
CA THR A 11 6.12 1.90 -4.68
C THR A 11 5.00 0.86 -4.63
N PHE A 12 3.86 1.12 -5.26
CA PHE A 12 2.77 0.15 -5.35
C PHE A 12 3.20 -1.11 -6.11
N PHE A 13 3.76 -0.97 -7.32
CA PHE A 13 4.22 -2.10 -8.12
C PHE A 13 5.30 -2.91 -7.41
N GLU A 14 6.22 -2.25 -6.69
CA GLU A 14 7.20 -2.92 -5.84
C GLU A 14 6.55 -3.70 -4.68
N THR A 15 5.43 -3.22 -4.12
CA THR A 15 4.72 -3.98 -3.05
C THR A 15 4.01 -5.23 -3.56
N ILE A 16 3.83 -5.35 -4.87
CA ILE A 16 3.17 -6.50 -5.49
C ILE A 16 4.11 -7.32 -6.36
N ASP A 17 5.37 -6.93 -6.52
CA ASP A 17 6.38 -7.74 -7.21
C ASP A 17 6.92 -8.81 -6.24
N PRO A 18 6.71 -10.11 -6.50
CA PRO A 18 7.18 -11.17 -5.62
C PRO A 18 8.71 -11.24 -5.53
N LYS A 19 9.45 -10.61 -6.46
CA LYS A 19 10.91 -10.54 -6.41
C LYS A 19 11.43 -9.40 -5.54
N SER A 20 10.58 -8.46 -5.11
CA SER A 20 11.01 -7.37 -4.25
C SER A 20 11.40 -7.86 -2.85
N GLU A 21 12.47 -7.29 -2.31
CA GLU A 21 12.93 -7.56 -0.96
C GLU A 21 12.11 -6.79 0.08
N TYR A 22 11.95 -7.37 1.27
CA TYR A 22 11.29 -6.70 2.39
C TYR A 22 12.10 -5.49 2.90
N SER A 23 13.43 -5.48 2.69
CA SER A 23 14.34 -4.37 2.99
C SER A 23 13.95 -3.07 2.28
N ARG A 24 13.24 -3.16 1.15
CA ARG A 24 12.74 -2.02 0.38
C ARG A 24 11.81 -1.12 1.20
N LEU A 25 11.13 -1.65 2.21
CA LEU A 25 10.31 -0.87 3.15
C LEU A 25 11.11 0.26 3.83
N LEU A 26 12.41 0.06 4.05
CA LEU A 26 13.28 1.02 4.73
C LEU A 26 13.79 2.14 3.81
N SER A 27 13.42 2.11 2.53
CA SER A 27 13.88 3.12 1.58
C SER A 27 13.15 4.45 1.75
N LEU A 28 13.87 5.54 1.48
CA LEU A 28 13.40 6.90 1.69
C LEU A 28 12.12 7.22 0.91
N ASP A 29 11.99 6.71 -0.32
CA ASP A 29 10.81 6.93 -1.15
C ASP A 29 9.56 6.22 -0.60
N VAL A 30 9.71 5.05 0.00
CA VAL A 30 8.61 4.37 0.71
C VAL A 30 8.21 5.18 1.96
N PHE A 31 9.18 5.68 2.72
CA PHE A 31 8.90 6.52 3.88
C PHE A 31 8.16 7.81 3.51
N ILE A 32 8.60 8.50 2.45
CA ILE A 32 7.92 9.69 1.90
C ILE A 32 6.50 9.33 1.45
N SER A 33 6.32 8.19 0.78
CA SER A 33 5.00 7.71 0.37
C SER A 33 4.07 7.49 1.57
N VAL A 34 4.55 6.87 2.65
CA VAL A 34 3.79 6.69 3.89
C VAL A 34 3.44 8.03 4.53
N ALA A 35 4.40 8.95 4.64
CA ALA A 35 4.17 10.27 5.22
C ALA A 35 3.07 11.05 4.46
N ILE A 36 3.09 11.02 3.12
CA ILE A 36 2.06 11.67 2.31
C ILE A 36 0.69 11.02 2.52
N HIS A 37 0.59 9.69 2.55
CA HIS A 37 -0.69 9.01 2.82
C HIS A 37 -1.25 9.35 4.19
N VAL A 38 -0.41 9.34 5.23
CA VAL A 38 -0.82 9.70 6.59
C VAL A 38 -1.35 11.13 6.63
N PHE A 39 -0.64 12.06 5.99
CA PHE A 39 -1.09 13.44 5.86
C PHE A 39 -2.44 13.55 5.14
N LEU A 40 -2.61 12.89 3.99
CA LEU A 40 -3.87 12.88 3.25
C LEU A 40 -5.03 12.30 4.08
N TYR A 41 -4.82 11.20 4.80
CA TYR A 41 -5.84 10.63 5.66
C TYR A 41 -6.25 11.56 6.80
N LEU A 42 -5.29 12.29 7.40
CA LEU A 42 -5.60 13.31 8.41
C LEU A 42 -6.36 14.50 7.81
N CYS A 43 -6.03 14.93 6.60
CA CYS A 43 -6.79 15.97 5.90
C CYS A 43 -8.23 15.54 5.64
N VAL A 44 -8.45 14.30 5.15
CA VAL A 44 -9.79 13.74 4.96
C VAL A 44 -10.56 13.67 6.27
N LEU A 45 -9.93 13.21 7.36
CA LEU A 45 -10.54 13.19 8.68
C LEU A 45 -10.97 14.59 9.13
N CYS A 46 -10.11 15.60 8.95
CA CYS A 46 -10.43 16.99 9.29
C CYS A 46 -11.63 17.51 8.49
N ILE A 47 -11.69 17.22 7.18
CA ILE A 47 -12.81 17.59 6.31
C ILE A 47 -14.11 16.93 6.81
N ILE A 48 -14.09 15.62 7.10
CA ILE A 48 -15.27 14.90 7.61
C ILE A 48 -15.76 15.50 8.92
N ILE A 49 -14.86 15.80 9.86
CA ILE A 49 -15.19 16.40 11.15
C ILE A 49 -15.82 17.78 10.95
N CYS A 50 -15.27 18.58 10.04
CA CYS A 50 -15.78 19.92 9.71
C CYS A 50 -17.18 19.84 9.08
N LEU A 51 -17.37 18.96 8.09
CA LEU A 51 -18.64 18.79 7.38
C LEU A 51 -19.76 18.26 8.28
N LEU A 52 -19.42 17.37 9.22
CA LEU A 52 -20.37 16.74 10.14
C LEU A 52 -20.49 17.48 11.48
N ASN A 53 -19.75 18.59 11.66
CA ASN A 53 -19.68 19.37 12.90
C ASN A 53 -19.45 18.50 14.15
N LEU A 54 -18.59 17.49 14.03
CA LEU A 54 -18.32 16.54 15.11
C LEU A 54 -17.38 17.16 16.15
N LYS A 55 -17.72 17.04 17.43
CA LYS A 55 -16.84 17.43 18.53
C LYS A 55 -15.86 16.29 18.83
N ILE A 56 -14.72 16.31 18.15
CA ILE A 56 -13.66 15.31 18.32
C ILE A 56 -12.56 15.87 19.23
N ASP A 57 -12.13 15.07 20.22
CA ASP A 57 -10.97 15.39 21.07
C ASP A 57 -9.69 15.45 20.22
N LYS A 58 -8.84 16.44 20.47
CA LYS A 58 -7.51 16.58 19.86
C LYS A 58 -6.66 15.31 20.00
N ASN A 59 -6.85 14.54 21.08
CA ASN A 59 -6.18 13.26 21.29
C ASN A 59 -6.47 12.21 20.19
N ILE A 60 -7.62 12.30 19.53
CA ILE A 60 -8.00 11.36 18.47
C ILE A 60 -7.08 11.51 17.26
N TYR A 61 -6.66 12.73 16.90
CA TYR A 61 -5.72 12.95 15.79
C TYR A 61 -4.38 12.26 16.04
N TYR A 62 -3.85 12.35 17.26
CA TYR A 62 -2.62 11.66 17.64
C TYR A 62 -2.79 10.14 17.58
N LYS A 63 -3.90 9.60 18.10
CA LYS A 63 -4.20 8.16 18.04
C LYS A 63 -4.29 7.66 16.60
N VAL A 64 -5.00 8.39 15.73
CA VAL A 64 -5.14 8.05 14.31
C VAL A 64 -3.80 8.16 13.61
N PHE A 65 -3.01 9.20 13.85
CA PHE A 65 -1.67 9.35 13.28
C PHE A 65 -0.76 8.16 13.65
N THR A 66 -0.67 7.82 14.94
CA THR A 66 0.14 6.69 15.41
C THR A 66 -0.35 5.37 14.81
N PHE A 67 -1.66 5.15 14.77
CA PHE A 67 -2.25 3.98 14.14
C PHE A 67 -1.89 3.89 12.65
N LEU A 68 -2.02 4.99 11.89
CA LEU A 68 -1.69 5.03 10.48
C LEU A 68 -0.20 4.76 10.21
N ILE A 69 0.69 5.33 11.02
CA ILE A 69 2.13 5.10 10.89
C ILE A 69 2.49 3.63 11.11
N ILE A 70 1.78 2.90 11.97
CA ILE A 70 2.02 1.48 12.22
C ILE A 70 1.39 0.60 11.13
N ILE A 71 0.14 0.88 10.75
CA ILE A 71 -0.60 0.01 9.82
C ILE A 71 -0.07 0.10 8.38
N MET A 72 0.52 1.23 7.99
CA MET A 72 1.02 1.44 6.63
C MET A 72 2.21 0.51 6.28
N PRO A 73 3.27 0.40 7.11
CA PRO A 73 4.30 -0.62 6.97
C PRO A 73 3.76 -2.05 7.01
N VAL A 74 2.83 -2.35 7.93
CA VAL A 74 2.22 -3.68 8.03
C VAL A 74 1.47 -4.03 6.73
N GLY A 75 0.72 -3.07 6.18
CA GLY A 75 0.04 -3.22 4.90
C GLY A 75 0.99 -3.45 3.73
N TYR A 76 2.16 -2.79 3.72
CA TYR A 76 3.23 -3.06 2.75
C TYR A 76 3.70 -4.51 2.83
N LEU A 77 4.05 -4.97 4.03
CA LEU A 77 4.54 -6.35 4.26
C LEU A 77 3.49 -7.39 3.87
N TRP A 78 2.23 -7.13 4.21
CA TRP A 78 1.12 -8.02 3.89
C TRP A 78 0.92 -8.16 2.37
N ARG A 79 0.93 -7.04 1.63
CA ARG A 79 0.83 -7.07 0.15
C ARG A 79 1.97 -7.86 -0.48
N LEU A 80 3.21 -7.62 -0.03
CA LEU A 80 4.38 -8.30 -0.58
C LEU A 80 4.38 -9.79 -0.23
N SER A 81 4.03 -10.15 1.00
CA SER A 81 3.87 -11.54 1.44
C SER A 81 2.83 -12.29 0.61
N ARG A 82 1.67 -11.66 0.38
CA ARG A 82 0.61 -12.23 -0.45
C ARG A 82 1.08 -12.45 -1.89
N SER A 83 1.76 -11.48 -2.50
CA SER A 83 2.30 -11.64 -3.85
C SER A 83 3.30 -12.80 -3.94
N LYS A 84 4.23 -12.90 -2.98
CA LYS A 84 5.18 -14.02 -2.88
C LYS A 84 4.48 -15.37 -2.72
N SER A 85 3.42 -15.43 -1.93
CA SER A 85 2.63 -16.65 -1.78
C SER A 85 1.96 -17.09 -3.08
N ILE A 86 1.36 -16.16 -3.83
CA ILE A 86 0.73 -16.46 -5.13
C ILE A 86 1.80 -16.93 -6.13
N TYR A 87 2.93 -16.23 -6.19
CA TYR A 87 4.05 -16.59 -7.04
C TYR A 87 4.61 -18.00 -6.77
N ASN A 88 4.85 -18.32 -5.49
CA ASN A 88 5.34 -19.64 -5.09
C ASN A 88 4.34 -20.74 -5.44
N HIS A 89 3.05 -20.47 -5.27
CA HIS A 89 2.00 -21.41 -5.68
C HIS A 89 2.02 -21.62 -7.20
N LEU A 90 2.12 -20.56 -8.01
CA LEU A 90 2.19 -20.67 -9.47
C LEU A 90 3.43 -21.44 -9.92
N ILE A 91 4.60 -21.22 -9.32
CA ILE A 91 5.80 -22.01 -9.61
C ILE A 91 5.61 -23.47 -9.24
N SER A 92 5.01 -23.77 -8.08
CA SER A 92 4.77 -25.15 -7.64
C SER A 92 3.87 -25.94 -8.59
N THR A 93 3.07 -25.26 -9.43
CA THR A 93 2.24 -25.88 -10.47
C THR A 93 2.98 -26.12 -11.80
N GLY A 94 4.30 -25.91 -11.83
CA GLY A 94 5.13 -26.16 -13.01
C GLY A 94 5.15 -25.02 -14.04
N LYS A 95 4.62 -23.83 -13.69
CA LYS A 95 4.68 -22.66 -14.58
C LYS A 95 6.09 -22.04 -14.59
N ASN A 96 6.49 -21.52 -15.75
CA ASN A 96 7.73 -20.76 -15.93
C ASN A 96 7.77 -19.54 -14.98
N GLN A 97 8.93 -19.28 -14.36
CA GLN A 97 9.13 -18.24 -13.35
C GLN A 97 8.66 -16.84 -13.82
N GLU A 98 8.95 -16.48 -15.07
CA GLU A 98 8.56 -15.17 -15.61
C GLU A 98 7.03 -15.04 -15.74
N LYS A 99 6.38 -16.04 -16.33
CA LYS A 99 4.91 -16.09 -16.44
C LYS A 99 4.23 -16.10 -15.07
N SER A 100 4.81 -16.80 -14.10
CA SER A 100 4.31 -16.85 -12.72
C SER A 100 4.40 -15.50 -12.01
N ARG A 101 5.46 -14.71 -12.27
CA ARG A 101 5.60 -13.34 -11.73
C ARG A 101 4.53 -12.42 -12.32
N ASP A 102 4.41 -12.39 -13.64
CA ASP A 102 3.47 -11.49 -14.31
C ASP A 102 2.02 -11.82 -13.93
N GLU A 103 1.69 -13.11 -13.81
CA GLU A 103 0.37 -13.52 -13.38
C GLU A 103 0.11 -13.21 -11.89
N ALA A 104 1.09 -13.39 -11.00
CA ALA A 104 0.97 -12.97 -9.61
C ALA A 104 0.75 -11.45 -9.48
N MET A 105 1.54 -10.66 -10.20
CA MET A 105 1.40 -9.20 -10.23
C MET A 105 0.04 -8.78 -10.78
N ARG A 106 -0.42 -9.39 -11.88
CA ARG A 106 -1.74 -9.13 -12.47
C ARG A 106 -2.88 -9.46 -11.50
N LEU A 107 -2.81 -10.60 -10.81
CA LEU A 107 -3.81 -11.00 -9.81
C LEU A 107 -3.85 -10.01 -8.64
N MET A 108 -2.68 -9.55 -8.19
CA MET A 108 -2.57 -8.53 -7.15
C MET A 108 -3.09 -7.17 -7.62
N GLU A 109 -2.79 -6.75 -8.84
CA GLU A 109 -3.29 -5.52 -9.44
C GLU A 109 -4.81 -5.53 -9.53
N ILE A 110 -5.41 -6.60 -10.09
CA ILE A 110 -6.87 -6.75 -10.13
C ILE A 110 -7.45 -6.76 -8.71
N GLY A 111 -6.83 -7.51 -7.79
CA GLY A 111 -7.32 -7.68 -6.43
C GLY A 111 -7.24 -6.42 -5.56
N TYR A 112 -6.25 -5.55 -5.78
CA TYR A 112 -6.07 -4.33 -4.99
C TYR A 112 -6.60 -3.08 -5.70
N PHE A 113 -6.34 -2.93 -6.99
CA PHE A 113 -6.74 -1.73 -7.74
C PHE A 113 -8.26 -1.70 -7.96
N ARG A 114 -8.88 -2.85 -8.25
CA ARG A 114 -10.34 -2.91 -8.48
C ARG A 114 -11.15 -2.79 -7.19
N PHE A 115 -10.64 -3.30 -6.07
CA PHE A 115 -11.35 -3.28 -4.77
C PHE A 115 -11.22 -1.94 -4.03
N TYR A 116 -10.11 -1.22 -4.19
CA TYR A 116 -9.90 0.08 -3.52
C TYR A 116 -10.42 1.29 -4.30
N PHE A 117 -10.53 1.21 -5.63
CA PHE A 117 -10.91 2.36 -6.47
C PHE A 117 -12.23 2.22 -7.24
N LEU A 118 -12.82 1.01 -7.34
CA LEU A 118 -13.97 0.73 -8.21
C LEU A 118 -15.06 -0.15 -7.57
N ALA A 119 -15.12 -0.21 -6.23
CA ALA A 119 -16.27 -0.78 -5.51
C ALA A 119 -17.28 0.32 -5.17
#